data_AF-A0A562BXF7-F1
#
_entry.id   AF-A0A562BXF7-F1
#
_cell.length_a   1.000
_cell.length_b   1.000
_cell.length_c   1.000
_cell.angle_alpha   90.00
_cell.angle_beta   90.00
_cell.angle_gamma   90.00
#
_symmetry.space_group_name_H-M   'P 1'
#
loop_
_entity.id
_entity.type
_entity.pdbx_description
1 polymer ?
#
loop_
_entity_poly.entity_id
_entity_poly.type
_entity_poly.pdbx_seq_one_letter_code
_entity_poly.pdbx_strand_id
1 'polypeptide(L)'
;MAAQVTATSDYLAKMDTDGDGRVSLAEYQAWMSYAFDGMDVDGDGVLSPSEQPGGRGRPITREQHLARLADRFRRQDLDGNGFLDARELSAPPQ
;
A
#
# COMPACT_ATOMS: atom_id res chain seq x y z
N MET A 1 0.29 7.91 23.82
CA MET A 1 -0.09 7.51 22.45
C MET A 1 0.94 6.49 21.96
N ALA A 2 0.71 5.18 22.09
CA ALA A 2 1.71 4.15 21.78
C ALA A 2 1.15 2.95 21.00
N ALA A 3 -0.15 2.93 20.68
CA ALA A 3 -0.79 1.79 20.03
C ALA A 3 -0.65 1.77 18.49
N GLN A 4 -0.26 2.90 17.87
CA GLN A 4 -0.15 2.97 16.40
C GLN A 4 1.18 2.41 15.87
N VAL A 5 2.28 2.54 16.64
CA VAL A 5 3.63 2.14 16.19
C VAL A 5 3.74 0.63 16.01
N THR A 6 3.14 -0.17 16.89
CA THR A 6 3.25 -1.64 16.82
C THR A 6 2.52 -2.21 15.60
N ALA A 7 1.35 -1.66 15.25
CA ALA A 7 0.59 -2.11 14.09
C ALA A 7 1.30 -1.73 12.78
N THR A 8 1.87 -0.52 12.69
CA THR A 8 2.62 -0.10 11.49
C THR A 8 3.91 -0.89 11.31
N SER A 9 4.65 -1.20 12.38
CA SER A 9 5.86 -2.00 12.30
C SER A 9 5.60 -3.46 11.90
N ASP A 10 4.52 -4.09 12.38
CA ASP A 10 4.13 -5.45 11.96
C ASP A 10 3.70 -5.48 10.48
N TYR A 11 3.00 -4.42 10.03
CA TYR A 11 2.60 -4.29 8.63
C TYR A 11 3.79 -4.02 7.72
N LEU A 12 4.72 -3.17 8.15
CA LEU A 12 5.97 -2.90 7.45
C LEU A 12 6.80 -4.17 7.34
N ALA A 13 6.98 -4.93 8.42
CA ALA A 13 7.73 -6.19 8.40
C ALA A 13 7.13 -7.27 7.49
N LYS A 14 5.85 -7.14 7.11
CA LYS A 14 5.20 -8.02 6.11
C LYS A 14 5.43 -7.57 4.67
N MET A 15 5.75 -6.30 4.47
CA MET A 15 6.05 -5.71 3.16
C MET A 15 7.54 -5.71 2.86
N ASP A 16 8.33 -5.39 3.87
CA ASP A 16 9.79 -5.40 3.92
C ASP A 16 10.28 -6.84 3.75
N THR A 17 10.69 -7.16 2.52
CA THR A 17 11.11 -8.50 2.12
C THR A 17 12.61 -8.66 2.31
N ASP A 18 13.38 -7.58 2.22
CA ASP A 18 14.83 -7.58 2.40
C ASP A 18 15.28 -7.37 3.86
N GLY A 19 14.36 -6.94 4.73
CA GLY A 19 14.55 -6.79 6.17
C GLY A 19 15.32 -5.53 6.55
N ASP A 20 15.34 -4.50 5.69
CA ASP A 20 16.10 -3.28 5.90
C ASP A 20 15.36 -2.22 6.75
N GLY A 21 14.12 -2.50 7.16
CA GLY A 21 13.30 -1.67 8.03
C GLY A 21 12.53 -0.57 7.30
N ARG A 22 12.50 -0.61 5.97
CA ARG A 22 11.74 0.30 5.09
C ARG A 22 11.16 -0.49 3.91
N VAL A 23 10.30 0.16 3.14
CA VAL A 23 9.63 -0.47 2.00
C VAL A 23 9.98 0.30 0.74
N SER A 24 10.67 -0.35 -0.18
CA SER A 24 10.98 0.21 -1.49
C SER A 24 9.75 0.25 -2.39
N LEU A 25 9.78 1.07 -3.44
CA LEU A 25 8.71 1.11 -4.44
C LEU A 25 8.45 -0.27 -5.09
N ALA A 26 9.48 -1.11 -5.21
CA ALA A 26 9.35 -2.46 -5.77
C ALA A 26 8.57 -3.37 -4.81
N GLU A 27 8.93 -3.37 -3.53
CA GLU A 27 8.24 -4.14 -2.49
C GLU A 27 6.80 -3.67 -2.30
N TYR A 28 6.59 -2.36 -2.31
CA TYR A 28 5.26 -1.78 -2.23
C TYR A 28 4.37 -2.22 -3.41
N GLN A 29 4.91 -2.23 -4.63
CA GLN A 29 4.18 -2.73 -5.81
C GLN A 29 3.92 -4.25 -5.76
N ALA A 30 4.87 -5.04 -5.27
CA ALA A 30 4.74 -6.48 -5.12
C ALA A 30 3.64 -6.82 -4.10
N TRP A 31 3.71 -6.19 -2.93
CA TRP A 31 2.72 -6.38 -1.86
C TRP A 31 1.34 -5.90 -2.29
N MET A 32 1.25 -4.77 -3.00
CA MET A 32 -0.03 -4.27 -3.50
C MET A 32 -0.59 -5.12 -4.63
N SER A 33 0.25 -5.71 -5.48
CA SER A 33 -0.22 -6.68 -6.47
C SER A 33 -0.78 -7.92 -5.77
N TYR A 34 -0.13 -8.41 -4.72
CA TYR A 34 -0.63 -9.52 -3.90
C TYR A 34 -1.95 -9.19 -3.20
N ALA A 35 -2.05 -8.00 -2.60
CA ALA A 35 -3.29 -7.55 -1.95
C ALA A 35 -4.43 -7.34 -2.95
N PHE A 36 -4.11 -6.84 -4.14
CA PHE A 36 -5.08 -6.66 -5.23
C PHE A 36 -5.60 -8.01 -5.72
N ASP A 37 -4.72 -8.98 -5.99
CA ASP A 37 -5.08 -10.34 -6.41
C ASP A 37 -5.96 -11.06 -5.38
N GLY A 38 -5.75 -10.80 -4.09
CA GLY A 38 -6.63 -11.32 -3.03
C GLY A 38 -7.99 -10.64 -2.92
N MET A 39 -8.16 -9.43 -3.48
CA MET A 39 -9.43 -8.71 -3.51
C MET A 39 -10.17 -8.88 -4.85
N ASP A 40 -9.44 -9.07 -5.94
CA ASP A 40 -9.90 -9.33 -7.31
C ASP A 40 -10.31 -10.80 -7.42
N VAL A 41 -11.55 -11.10 -7.00
CA VAL A 41 -12.05 -12.47 -6.88
C VAL A 41 -12.38 -13.05 -8.26
N ASP A 42 -12.78 -12.19 -9.21
CA ASP A 42 -13.07 -12.60 -10.58
C ASP A 42 -11.82 -12.60 -11.49
N GLY A 43 -10.72 -11.98 -11.05
CA GLY A 43 -9.42 -12.02 -11.72
C GLY A 43 -9.39 -11.19 -12.99
N ASP A 44 -10.21 -10.14 -13.07
CA ASP A 44 -10.35 -9.30 -14.26
C ASP A 44 -9.32 -8.15 -14.30
N GLY A 45 -8.53 -7.99 -13.24
CA GLY A 45 -7.54 -6.93 -13.09
C GLY A 45 -8.14 -5.59 -12.65
N VAL A 46 -9.38 -5.58 -12.16
CA VAL A 46 -10.16 -4.41 -11.78
C VAL A 46 -10.97 -4.67 -10.52
N LEU A 47 -10.62 -4.02 -9.41
CA LEU A 47 -11.44 -4.12 -8.20
C LEU A 47 -12.78 -3.43 -8.41
N SER A 48 -13.82 -4.22 -8.56
CA SER A 48 -15.19 -3.76 -8.68
C SER A 48 -15.71 -3.19 -7.36
N PRO A 49 -16.76 -2.35 -7.39
CA PRO A 49 -17.36 -1.79 -6.18
C PRO A 49 -17.74 -2.86 -5.15
N SER A 50 -18.17 -4.02 -5.63
CA SER A 50 -18.58 -5.18 -4.84
C SER A 50 -17.41 -5.91 -4.17
N GLU A 51 -16.22 -5.80 -4.74
CA GLU A 51 -14.99 -6.45 -4.26
C GLU A 51 -14.21 -5.55 -3.29
N GLN A 52 -14.43 -4.24 -3.40
CA GLN A 52 -13.85 -3.27 -2.48
C GLN A 52 -14.56 -3.32 -1.11
N PRO A 53 -13.78 -3.21 -0.01
CA PRO A 53 -14.35 -3.12 1.33
C PRO A 53 -15.21 -1.85 1.44
N GLY A 54 -16.53 -2.04 1.52
CA GLY A 54 -17.52 -0.96 1.63
C GLY A 54 -18.53 -0.88 0.48
N GLY A 55 -18.39 -1.66 -0.60
CA GLY A 55 -19.46 -1.87 -1.59
C GLY A 55 -19.85 -0.64 -2.44
N ARG A 56 -19.13 0.48 -2.30
CA ARG A 56 -19.56 1.81 -2.79
C ARG A 56 -18.45 2.58 -3.54
N GLY A 57 -17.30 1.96 -3.74
CA GLY A 57 -16.18 2.56 -4.48
C GLY A 57 -16.42 2.57 -5.99
N ARG A 58 -15.73 3.44 -6.73
CA ARG A 58 -15.62 3.30 -8.19
C ARG A 58 -14.73 2.11 -8.51
N PRO A 59 -14.94 1.38 -9.63
CA PRO A 59 -14.01 0.36 -10.06
C PRO A 59 -12.61 0.94 -10.22
N ILE A 60 -11.61 0.27 -9.67
CA ILE A 60 -10.20 0.70 -9.73
C ILE A 60 -9.44 -0.38 -10.50
N THR A 61 -8.97 -0.02 -11.69
CA THR A 61 -8.11 -0.90 -12.47
C THR A 61 -6.74 -1.02 -11.82
N ARG A 62 -6.02 -2.12 -12.08
CA ARG A 62 -4.64 -2.30 -11.62
C ARG A 62 -3.74 -1.12 -11.97
N GLU A 63 -3.86 -0.55 -13.16
CA GLU A 63 -3.12 0.65 -13.56
C GLU A 63 -3.45 1.87 -12.69
N GLN A 64 -4.74 2.13 -12.44
CA GLN A 64 -5.14 3.22 -11.54
C GLN A 64 -4.68 2.97 -10.10
N HIS A 65 -4.72 1.72 -9.66
CA HIS A 65 -4.23 1.33 -8.35
C HIS A 65 -2.73 1.65 -8.25
N LEU A 66 -1.91 1.20 -9.19
CA LEU A 66 -0.48 1.49 -9.26
C LEU A 66 -0.19 3.00 -9.33
N ALA A 67 -0.95 3.76 -10.12
CA ALA A 67 -0.81 5.21 -10.21
C ALA A 67 -1.11 5.90 -8.87
N ARG A 68 -2.19 5.49 -8.18
CA ARG A 68 -2.53 6.00 -6.85
C ARG A 68 -1.50 5.62 -5.80
N LEU A 69 -0.95 4.41 -5.91
CA LEU A 69 0.12 3.93 -5.02
C LEU A 69 1.39 4.74 -5.20
N ALA A 70 1.78 5.04 -6.45
CA ALA A 70 2.93 5.88 -6.74
C ALA A 70 2.73 7.32 -6.23
N ASP A 71 1.54 7.91 -6.42
CA ASP A 71 1.22 9.24 -5.89
C ASP A 71 1.26 9.24 -4.36
N ARG A 72 0.64 8.23 -3.73
CA ARG A 72 0.62 8.08 -2.27
C ARG A 72 2.01 7.84 -1.71
N PHE A 73 2.80 6.99 -2.35
CA PHE A 73 4.19 6.71 -1.99
C PHE A 73 4.99 8.01 -1.99
N ARG A 74 4.92 8.79 -3.07
CA ARG A 74 5.57 10.11 -3.13
C ARG A 74 5.11 11.11 -2.07
N ARG A 75 3.85 11.03 -1.64
CA ARG A 75 3.34 11.89 -0.55
C ARG A 75 3.82 11.46 0.82
N GLN A 76 4.09 10.16 1.00
CA GLN A 76 4.58 9.61 2.26
C GLN A 76 6.10 9.64 2.37
N ASP A 77 6.80 9.52 1.23
CA ASP A 77 8.25 9.68 1.08
C ASP A 77 8.60 11.18 1.25
N LEU A 78 8.71 11.59 2.51
CA LEU A 78 8.87 12.99 2.89
C LEU A 78 10.31 13.46 2.70
N ASP A 79 11.27 12.56 2.85
CA ASP A 79 12.68 12.85 2.64
C ASP A 79 13.12 12.65 1.18
N GLY A 80 12.27 12.04 0.35
CA GLY A 80 12.49 11.85 -1.08
C GLY A 80 13.56 10.81 -1.37
N ASN A 81 13.78 9.87 -0.44
CA ASN A 81 14.82 8.85 -0.54
C ASN A 81 14.41 7.66 -1.44
N GLY A 82 13.13 7.57 -1.83
CA GLY A 82 12.60 6.48 -2.64
C GLY A 82 12.20 5.22 -1.87
N PHE A 83 12.03 5.32 -0.55
CA PHE A 83 11.63 4.27 0.39
C PHE A 83 10.62 4.84 1.39
N LEU A 84 9.75 3.99 1.94
CA LEU A 84 8.87 4.34 3.04
C LEU A 84 9.32 3.64 4.32
N ASP A 85 9.78 4.40 5.29
CA ASP A 85 10.05 3.85 6.62
C ASP A 85 8.79 3.75 7.49
N ALA A 86 8.89 3.10 8.65
CA ALA A 86 7.76 2.89 9.55
C ALA A 86 7.10 4.20 10.00
N ARG A 87 7.84 5.32 10.02
CA ARG A 87 7.31 6.63 10.43
C ARG A 87 6.49 7.22 9.28
N GLU A 88 7.00 7.16 8.07
CA GLU A 88 6.33 7.61 6.84
C GLU A 88 5.07 6.80 6.51
N LEU A 89 5.12 5.49 6.72
CA LEU A 89 3.95 4.59 6.61
C LEU A 89 2.87 4.90 7.66
N SER A 90 3.26 5.34 8.86
CA SER A 90 2.33 5.73 9.93
C SER A 90 1.77 7.15 9.79
N ALA A 91 2.37 7.98 8.94
CA ALA A 91 1.95 9.36 8.76
C ALA A 91 0.60 9.39 8.03
N PRO A 92 -0.44 10.03 8.60
CA PRO A 92 -1.69 10.25 7.88
C PRO A 92 -1.43 11.16 6.66
N PRO A 93 -2.04 10.89 5.50
CA PRO A 93 -1.95 11.80 4.36
C PRO A 93 -2.51 13.16 4.78
N GLN A 94 -1.68 14.22 4.75
CA GLN A 94 -2.14 15.60 4.92
C GLN A 94 -2.76 16.14 3.64
#